data_AF-A0A535K2W5-F1
#
_entry.id   AF-A0A535K2W5-F1
#
_cell.length_a   1.000
_cell.length_b   1.000
_cell.length_c   1.000
_cell.angle_alpha   90.00
_cell.angle_beta   90.00
_cell.angle_gamma   90.00
#
_symmetry.space_group_name_H-M   'P 1'
#
loop_
_entity.id
_entity.type
_entity.pdbx_description
1 polymer ?
#
loop_
_entity_poly.entity_id
_entity_poly.type
_entity_poly.pdbx_seq_one_letter_code
_entity_poly.pdbx_strand_id
1 'polypeptide(L)'
;MPRIAAPGAIDRFVEDHLGRWSRLADLVSSAAGRVDRLKADEVLELGRLYRAATGDLAIAQRDFPRDIVAYELNDLVAGAHALVYSESPTSVRRLRRFLLGDIPATVRANGRFILVSAILLF
;
A
#
# COMPACT_ATOMS: atom_id res chain seq x y z
N MET A 1 10.50 -3.51 -29.36
CA MET A 1 9.27 -3.89 -30.10
C MET A 1 8.11 -3.10 -29.52
N PRO A 2 7.58 -2.07 -30.20
CA PRO A 2 6.40 -1.35 -29.72
C PRO A 2 5.19 -2.27 -29.88
N ARG A 3 4.59 -2.68 -28.75
CA ARG A 3 3.33 -3.41 -28.75
C ARG A 3 2.25 -2.38 -28.99
N ILE A 4 1.74 -2.31 -30.22
CA ILE A 4 0.53 -1.54 -30.53
C ILE A 4 -0.54 -2.10 -29.59
N ALA A 5 -0.98 -1.33 -28.61
CA ALA A 5 -2.12 -1.69 -27.79
C ALA A 5 -3.28 -2.00 -28.74
N ALA A 6 -3.78 -3.23 -28.70
CA ALA A 6 -4.94 -3.60 -29.51
C ALA A 6 -6.10 -2.65 -29.15
N PRO A 7 -6.95 -2.24 -30.11
CA PRO A 7 -8.16 -1.50 -29.80
C PRO A 7 -8.94 -2.25 -28.70
N GLY A 8 -9.24 -1.57 -27.58
CA GLY A 8 -9.90 -2.17 -26.40
C GLY A 8 -8.97 -2.77 -25.33
N ALA A 9 -7.64 -2.74 -25.50
CA ALA A 9 -6.71 -3.17 -24.47
C ALA A 9 -6.75 -2.25 -23.24
N ILE A 10 -6.98 -0.95 -23.46
CA ILE A 10 -7.17 0.03 -22.38
C ILE A 10 -8.48 -0.22 -21.64
N ASP A 11 -9.58 -0.47 -22.36
CA ASP A 11 -10.90 -0.70 -21.76
C ASP A 11 -10.88 -1.93 -20.84
N ARG A 12 -10.26 -3.03 -21.28
CA ARG A 12 -10.10 -4.22 -20.46
C ARG A 12 -9.20 -3.96 -19.24
N PHE A 13 -8.11 -3.22 -19.43
CA PHE A 13 -7.24 -2.84 -18.32
C PHE A 13 -8.01 -2.03 -17.27
N VAL A 14 -8.82 -1.06 -17.70
CA VAL A 14 -9.70 -0.30 -16.81
C VAL A 14 -10.69 -1.23 -16.14
N GLU A 15 -11.41 -2.07 -16.88
CA GLU A 15 -12.44 -2.98 -16.33
C GLU A 15 -11.88 -3.92 -15.27
N ASP A 16 -10.69 -4.49 -15.50
CA ASP A 16 -10.01 -5.40 -14.57
C ASP A 16 -9.57 -4.73 -13.25
N HIS A 17 -9.35 -3.41 -13.26
CA HIS A 17 -8.73 -2.68 -12.15
C HIS A 17 -9.66 -1.66 -11.49
N LEU A 18 -10.73 -1.24 -12.17
CA LEU A 18 -11.65 -0.18 -11.76
C LEU A 18 -12.21 -0.43 -10.36
N GLY A 19 -12.58 -1.67 -10.03
CA GLY A 19 -13.11 -2.01 -8.70
C GLY A 19 -12.12 -1.77 -7.55
N ARG A 20 -10.82 -1.93 -7.79
CA ARG A 20 -9.79 -1.64 -6.78
C ARG A 20 -9.49 -0.14 -6.70
N TRP A 21 -9.49 0.55 -7.83
CA TRP A 21 -9.27 2.00 -7.88
C TRP A 21 -10.43 2.76 -7.25
N SER A 22 -11.68 2.36 -7.51
CA SER A 22 -12.85 2.95 -6.87
C SER A 22 -12.82 2.77 -5.36
N ARG A 23 -12.50 1.56 -4.86
CA ARG A 23 -12.34 1.31 -3.43
C ARG A 23 -11.23 2.17 -2.82
N LEU A 24 -10.11 2.35 -3.52
CA LEU A 24 -9.05 3.25 -3.07
C LEU A 24 -9.55 4.70 -3.02
N ALA A 25 -10.25 5.16 -4.04
CA ALA A 25 -10.83 6.51 -4.10
C ALA A 25 -11.82 6.75 -2.95
N ASP A 26 -12.67 5.77 -2.63
CA ASP A 26 -13.60 5.82 -1.50
C ASP A 26 -12.87 5.98 -0.17
N LEU A 27 -11.78 5.24 0.04
CA LEU A 27 -10.95 5.34 1.25
C LEU A 27 -10.24 6.70 1.34
N VAL A 28 -9.71 7.20 0.22
CA VAL A 28 -9.08 8.53 0.16
C VAL A 28 -10.10 9.62 0.50
N SER A 29 -11.30 9.53 -0.08
CA SER A 29 -12.41 10.45 0.18
C SER A 29 -12.88 10.39 1.64
N SER A 30 -13.05 9.18 2.19
CA SER A 30 -13.47 8.95 3.58
C SER A 30 -12.46 9.48 4.60
N ALA A 31 -11.16 9.36 4.29
CA ALA A 31 -10.11 9.95 5.11
C ALA A 31 -10.17 11.49 5.08
N ALA A 32 -10.59 12.09 3.95
CA ALA A 32 -10.69 13.54 3.76
C ALA A 32 -9.41 14.26 4.25
N GLY A 33 -8.25 13.75 3.83
CA GLY A 33 -6.93 14.27 4.18
C GLY A 33 -6.38 13.82 5.55
N ARG A 34 -7.13 13.03 6.34
CA ARG A 34 -6.67 12.52 7.63
C ARG A 34 -6.91 11.03 7.81
N VAL A 35 -5.83 10.27 7.98
CA VAL A 35 -5.86 8.81 8.18
C VAL A 35 -6.59 8.40 9.46
N ASP A 36 -6.64 9.27 10.48
CA ASP A 36 -7.27 8.99 11.77
C ASP A 36 -8.81 8.82 11.69
N ARG A 37 -9.43 9.23 10.58
CA ARG A 37 -10.86 9.01 10.30
C ARG A 37 -11.16 7.60 9.80
N LEU A 38 -10.14 6.87 9.36
CA LEU A 38 -10.28 5.48 8.92
C LEU A 38 -10.12 4.52 10.10
N LYS A 39 -10.83 3.40 10.02
CA LYS A 39 -10.65 2.28 10.94
C LYS A 39 -9.33 1.55 10.67
N ALA A 40 -8.90 0.74 11.63
CA ALA A 40 -7.61 0.05 11.56
C ALA A 40 -7.48 -0.87 10.34
N ASP A 41 -8.53 -1.61 10.03
CA ASP A 41 -8.69 -2.45 8.85
C ASP A 41 -8.67 -1.64 7.56
N GLU A 42 -9.38 -0.49 7.53
CA GLU A 42 -9.41 0.43 6.38
C GLU A 42 -8.03 1.05 6.09
N VAL A 43 -7.23 1.35 7.13
CA VAL A 43 -5.85 1.84 6.95
C VAL A 43 -4.94 0.77 6.35
N LEU A 44 -5.08 -0.49 6.78
CA LEU A 44 -4.34 -1.60 6.18
C LEU A 44 -4.76 -1.85 4.73
N GLU A 45 -6.07 -1.76 4.46
CA GLU A 45 -6.64 -1.85 3.12
C GLU A 45 -6.12 -0.73 2.21
N LEU A 46 -6.14 0.52 2.69
CA LEU A 46 -5.59 1.69 2.00
C LEU A 46 -4.14 1.44 1.56
N GLY A 47 -3.28 1.00 2.49
CA GLY A 47 -1.87 0.73 2.18
C GLY A 47 -1.67 -0.41 1.17
N ARG A 48 -2.52 -1.45 1.20
CA ARG A 48 -2.49 -2.54 0.22
C ARG A 48 -2.93 -2.07 -1.16
N LEU A 49 -4.05 -1.35 -1.24
CA LEU A 49 -4.62 -0.85 -2.49
C LEU A 49 -3.73 0.23 -3.12
N TYR A 50 -3.12 1.10 -2.32
CA TYR A 50 -2.13 2.09 -2.77
C TYR A 50 -0.96 1.43 -3.52
N ARG A 51 -0.35 0.38 -2.94
CA ARG A 51 0.75 -0.33 -3.59
C ARG A 51 0.34 -1.00 -4.89
N ALA A 52 -0.86 -1.60 -4.93
CA ALA A 52 -1.41 -2.19 -6.14
C ALA A 52 -1.62 -1.11 -7.23
N ALA A 53 -2.29 0.00 -6.89
CA ALA A 53 -2.53 1.12 -7.79
C ALA A 53 -1.24 1.78 -8.30
N THR A 54 -0.18 1.83 -7.49
CA THR A 54 1.14 2.32 -7.94
C THR A 54 1.76 1.39 -9.00
N GLY A 55 1.57 0.07 -8.87
CA GLY A 55 1.97 -0.89 -9.89
C GLY A 55 1.15 -0.75 -11.17
N ASP A 56 -0.17 -0.58 -11.03
CA ASP A 56 -1.09 -0.32 -12.14
C ASP A 56 -0.71 0.98 -12.87
N LEU A 57 -0.31 2.03 -12.15
CA LEU A 57 0.16 3.29 -12.70
C LEU A 57 1.43 3.13 -13.52
N ALA A 58 2.39 2.33 -13.03
CA ALA A 58 3.60 2.06 -13.78
C ALA A 58 3.30 1.31 -15.10
N ILE A 59 2.34 0.39 -15.09
CA ILE A 59 1.86 -0.29 -16.31
C ILE A 59 1.16 0.72 -17.23
N ALA A 60 0.26 1.55 -16.69
CA ALA A 60 -0.48 2.55 -17.45
C ALA A 60 0.46 3.59 -18.11
N GLN A 61 1.46 4.09 -17.38
CA GLN A 61 2.46 5.01 -17.93
C GLN A 61 3.34 4.35 -18.99
N ARG A 62 3.64 3.05 -18.86
CA ARG A 62 4.46 2.32 -19.83
C ARG A 62 3.70 2.03 -21.12
N ASP A 63 2.47 1.53 -20.99
CA ASP A 63 1.71 0.97 -22.11
C ASP A 63 0.73 1.99 -22.70
N PHE A 64 0.31 3.00 -21.92
CA PHE A 64 -0.68 4.03 -22.27
C PHE A 64 -0.29 5.46 -21.81
N PRO A 65 0.93 5.95 -22.09
CA PRO A 65 1.50 7.19 -21.51
C PRO A 65 0.74 8.50 -21.75
N ARG A 66 -0.19 8.54 -22.71
CA ARG A 66 -0.98 9.74 -23.06
C ARG A 66 -2.47 9.56 -22.83
N ASP A 67 -2.86 8.44 -22.24
CA ASP A 67 -4.25 8.15 -21.95
C ASP A 67 -4.69 8.86 -20.66
N ILE A 68 -5.97 9.26 -20.61
CA ILE A 68 -6.56 9.91 -19.42
C ILE A 68 -6.46 9.01 -18.19
N VAL A 69 -6.54 7.68 -18.36
CA VAL A 69 -6.42 6.71 -17.27
C VAL A 69 -5.09 6.85 -16.52
N ALA A 70 -3.99 7.12 -17.23
CA ALA A 70 -2.69 7.29 -16.59
C ALA A 70 -2.65 8.57 -15.73
N TYR A 71 -3.33 9.64 -16.14
CA TYR A 71 -3.44 10.89 -15.37
C TYR A 71 -4.36 10.72 -14.15
N GLU A 72 -5.55 10.17 -14.32
CA GLU A 72 -6.50 9.92 -13.22
C GLU A 72 -5.88 9.00 -12.15
N LEU A 73 -5.18 7.96 -12.59
CA LEU A 73 -4.53 7.03 -11.68
C LEU A 73 -3.33 7.68 -10.96
N ASN A 74 -2.61 8.58 -11.62
CA ASN A 74 -1.56 9.38 -10.99
C ASN A 74 -2.13 10.24 -9.86
N ASP A 75 -3.23 10.95 -10.11
CA ASP A 75 -3.84 11.84 -9.13
C ASP A 75 -4.41 11.05 -7.94
N LEU A 76 -5.03 9.89 -8.21
CA LEU A 76 -5.47 8.96 -7.17
C LEU A 76 -4.31 8.46 -6.30
N VAL A 77 -3.20 8.06 -6.92
CA VAL A 77 -1.99 7.60 -6.22
C VAL A 77 -1.37 8.74 -5.41
N ALA A 78 -1.34 9.96 -5.94
CA ALA A 78 -0.84 11.13 -5.21
C ALA A 78 -1.69 11.45 -3.97
N GLY A 79 -3.02 11.44 -4.10
CA GLY A 79 -3.95 11.63 -2.97
C GLY A 79 -3.80 10.54 -1.91
N ALA A 80 -3.66 9.28 -2.33
CA ALA A 80 -3.41 8.16 -1.42
C ALA A 80 -2.02 8.23 -0.76
N HIS A 81 -0.98 8.65 -1.49
CA HIS A 81 0.38 8.81 -0.97
C HIS A 81 0.42 9.82 0.17
N ALA A 82 -0.25 10.96 0.01
CA ALA A 82 -0.38 11.97 1.05
C ALA A 82 -0.97 11.37 2.33
N LEU A 83 -1.97 10.47 2.24
CA LEU A 83 -2.53 9.80 3.41
C LEU A 83 -1.56 8.77 4.00
N VAL A 84 -1.03 7.85 3.18
CA VAL A 84 -0.14 6.77 3.65
C VAL A 84 1.11 7.31 4.34
N TYR A 85 1.65 8.42 3.84
CA TYR A 85 2.87 9.05 4.35
C TYR A 85 2.63 10.32 5.18
N SER A 86 1.40 10.82 5.28
CA SER A 86 1.08 11.85 6.28
C SER A 86 1.46 11.32 7.65
N GLU A 87 2.20 12.12 8.42
CA GLU A 87 2.55 11.84 9.80
C GLU A 87 1.28 11.83 10.67
N SER A 88 0.49 10.75 10.59
CA SER A 88 -0.62 10.53 11.50
C SER A 88 -0.05 9.85 12.75
N PRO A 89 -0.03 10.51 13.92
CA PRO A 89 0.65 10.02 15.13
C PRO A 89 0.07 8.70 15.66
N THR A 90 -1.09 8.28 15.19
CA THR A 90 -1.79 7.04 15.59
C THR A 90 -1.19 5.78 14.96
N SER A 91 -0.76 5.82 13.69
CA SER A 91 -0.19 4.67 12.99
C SER A 91 1.21 4.33 13.50
N VAL A 92 2.08 5.34 13.64
CA VAL A 92 3.44 5.15 14.17
C VAL A 92 3.41 4.63 15.60
N ARG A 93 2.53 5.12 16.48
CA ARG A 93 2.44 4.64 17.87
C ARG A 93 1.93 3.19 17.97
N ARG A 94 1.00 2.77 17.10
CA ARG A 94 0.46 1.39 17.08
C ARG A 94 1.43 0.43 16.40
N LEU A 95 2.04 0.82 15.28
CA LEU A 95 3.11 0.07 14.62
C LEU A 95 4.33 -0.07 15.52
N ARG A 96 4.74 1.00 16.23
CA ARG A 96 5.78 0.94 17.26
C ARG A 96 5.37 0.04 18.42
N ARG A 97 4.11 -0.01 18.83
CA ARG A 97 3.67 -0.95 19.90
C ARG A 97 3.67 -2.40 19.44
N PHE A 98 3.35 -2.67 18.17
CA PHE A 98 3.45 -4.00 17.58
C PHE A 98 4.93 -4.42 17.41
N LEU A 99 5.77 -3.55 16.86
CA LEU A 99 7.21 -3.78 16.66
C LEU A 99 8.01 -3.85 17.98
N LEU A 100 7.69 -3.02 18.98
CA LEU A 100 8.37 -3.01 20.29
C LEU A 100 7.64 -3.84 21.36
N GLY A 101 6.49 -4.45 21.05
CA GLY A 101 5.71 -5.27 21.98
C GLY A 101 5.71 -6.75 21.57
N ASP A 102 5.24 -7.05 20.36
CA ASP A 102 5.04 -8.42 19.89
C ASP A 102 6.36 -9.09 19.44
N ILE A 103 7.28 -8.31 18.86
CA ILE A 103 8.60 -8.82 18.46
C ILE A 103 9.47 -9.19 19.69
N PRO A 104 9.68 -8.34 20.71
CA PRO A 104 10.50 -8.73 21.87
C PRO A 104 9.83 -9.82 22.73
N ALA A 105 8.50 -9.94 22.73
CA ALA A 105 7.81 -11.05 23.37
C ALA A 105 8.14 -12.40 22.71
N THR A 106 8.19 -12.42 21.38
CA THR A 106 8.55 -13.63 20.59
C THR A 106 10.04 -13.97 20.70
N VAL A 107 10.92 -12.97 20.77
CA VAL A 107 12.36 -13.15 20.98
C VAL A 107 12.66 -13.69 22.38
N ARG A 108 11.97 -13.22 23.44
CA ARG A 108 12.13 -13.79 24.79
C ARG A 108 11.61 -15.21 24.92
N ALA A 109 10.54 -15.56 24.21
CA ALA A 109 10.00 -16.92 24.23
C ALA A 109 11.00 -17.97 23.66
N ASN A 110 11.87 -17.57 22.73
CA ASN A 110 12.87 -18.43 22.09
C ASN A 110 14.32 -18.16 22.51
N GLY A 111 14.55 -17.30 23.52
CA GLY A 111 15.89 -16.92 23.98
C GLY A 111 16.76 -18.09 24.45
N ARG A 112 16.15 -19.23 24.77
CA ARG A 112 16.80 -20.49 25.15
C ARG A 112 17.70 -21.04 24.03
N PHE A 113 17.28 -20.92 22.76
CA PHE A 113 18.06 -21.39 21.62
C PHE A 113 19.21 -20.45 21.26
N ILE A 114 19.01 -19.13 21.41
CA ILE A 114 20.06 -18.11 21.19
C ILE A 114 21.18 -18.26 22.23
N LEU A 115 20.82 -18.53 23.49
CA LEU A 115 21.78 -18.72 24.58
C LEU A 115 22.60 -20.00 24.41
N VAL A 116 21.98 -21.11 23.98
CA VAL A 116 22.67 -22.39 23.70
C VAL A 116 23.68 -22.22 22.56
N SER A 117 23.30 -21.55 21.47
CA SER A 117 24.23 -21.28 20.36
C SER A 117 25.38 -20.35 20.76
N ALA A 118 25.13 -19.35 21.61
CA ALA A 118 26.17 -18.44 22.10
C ALA A 118 27.19 -19.14 23.02
N ILE A 119 26.74 -20.10 23.85
CA ILE A 119 27.60 -20.91 24.72
C ILE A 119 28.42 -21.94 23.93
N LEU A 120 27.90 -22.42 22.80
CA LEU A 120 28.63 -23.36 21.94
C LEU A 120 29.70 -22.68 21.06
N LEU A 121 29.62 -21.35 20.88
CA LEU A 121 30.53 -20.59 20.04
C LEU A 121 31.70 -19.95 20.83
N PHE A 122 31.67 -19.97 22.16
CA PHE A 122 32.69 -19.38 23.05
C PHE A 122 33.16 -20.39 24.08
#